data_AF-C6XF85-F1
#
_entry.id   AF-C6XF85-F1
#
_cell.length_a   1.000
_cell.length_b   1.000
_cell.length_c   1.000
_cell.angle_alpha   90.00
_cell.angle_beta   90.00
_cell.angle_gamma   90.00
#
_symmetry.space_group_name_H-M   'P 1'
#
loop_
_entity.id
_entity.type
_entity.pdbx_description
1 polymer ?
#
loop_
_entity_poly.entity_id
_entity_poly.type
_entity_poly.pdbx_seq_one_letter_code
_entity_poly.pdbx_strand_id
1 'polypeptide(L)'
;MINASSVAIFKNHHSEVSVSYTPFLPKDIGNILCSTVGGIAESSKKKSVATQFLRFLLLPIVQQYIATALGEYPIIKGIITNRKFNDQTYTNRESFELIKTAQNPPK
;
A
#
# COMPACT_ATOMS: atom_id res chain seq x y z
N MET A 1 -2.74 -12.68 -7.77
CA MET A 1 -2.20 -12.25 -6.47
C MET A 1 -3.26 -11.39 -5.80
N ILE A 2 -3.70 -11.72 -4.59
CA ILE A 2 -4.71 -10.96 -3.84
C ILE A 2 -3.98 -10.25 -2.71
N ASN A 3 -4.09 -8.93 -2.64
CA ASN A 3 -3.50 -8.09 -1.59
C ASN A 3 -4.56 -7.16 -0.99
N ALA A 4 -4.16 -6.30 -0.05
CA ALA A 4 -5.06 -5.34 0.58
C ALA A 4 -5.76 -4.40 -0.43
N SER A 5 -5.06 -3.97 -1.50
CA SER A 5 -5.68 -3.15 -2.54
C SER A 5 -6.74 -3.92 -3.35
N SER A 6 -6.54 -5.21 -3.58
CA SER A 6 -7.52 -6.08 -4.24
C SER A 6 -8.83 -6.18 -3.45
N VAL A 7 -8.74 -6.40 -2.14
CA VAL A 7 -9.92 -6.42 -1.24
C VAL A 7 -10.61 -5.07 -1.22
N ALA A 8 -9.82 -3.99 -1.17
CA ALA A 8 -10.32 -2.63 -1.18
C ALA A 8 -11.13 -2.30 -2.44
N ILE A 9 -10.58 -2.60 -3.61
CA ILE A 9 -11.24 -2.38 -4.91
C ILE A 9 -12.51 -3.24 -5.02
N PHE A 10 -12.45 -4.49 -4.58
CA PHE A 10 -13.60 -5.38 -4.60
C PHE A 10 -14.76 -4.84 -3.73
N LYS A 11 -14.46 -4.43 -2.48
CA LYS A 11 -15.47 -3.89 -1.56
C LYS A 11 -16.08 -2.56 -2.01
N ASN A 12 -15.37 -1.77 -2.82
CA ASN A 12 -15.93 -0.57 -3.43
C ASN A 12 -17.06 -0.87 -4.43
N HIS A 13 -17.08 -2.08 -5.03
CA HIS A 13 -18.08 -2.48 -6.03
C HIS A 13 -19.08 -3.53 -5.49
N HIS A 14 -18.71 -4.24 -4.42
CA HIS A 14 -19.48 -5.33 -3.83
C HIS A 14 -19.52 -5.18 -2.31
N SER A 15 -20.16 -4.11 -1.84
CA SER A 15 -20.09 -3.71 -0.44
C SER A 15 -20.70 -4.77 0.48
N GLU A 16 -21.73 -5.46 0.01
CA GLU A 16 -22.52 -6.45 0.72
C GLU A 16 -21.84 -7.83 0.80
N VAL A 17 -20.81 -8.08 -0.01
CA VAL A 17 -20.09 -9.35 0.01
C VAL A 17 -19.04 -9.35 1.12
N SER A 18 -19.09 -10.37 1.98
CA SER A 18 -18.03 -10.62 2.96
C SER A 18 -16.82 -11.22 2.26
N VAL A 19 -15.67 -10.56 2.39
CA VAL A 19 -14.40 -11.05 1.86
C VAL A 19 -13.31 -10.81 2.90
N SER A 20 -12.44 -11.81 3.04
CA SER A 20 -11.26 -11.75 3.88
C SER A 20 -10.03 -12.11 3.03
N TYR A 21 -8.85 -11.64 3.44
CA TYR A 21 -7.59 -12.12 2.92
C TYR A 21 -6.86 -12.88 4.02
N THR A 22 -6.16 -13.95 3.65
CA THR A 22 -5.32 -14.73 4.57
C THR A 22 -3.87 -14.49 4.19
N PRO A 23 -3.04 -13.92 5.07
CA PRO A 23 -1.61 -13.80 4.80
C PRO A 23 -0.96 -15.19 4.79
N PHE A 24 0.07 -15.37 3.97
CA PHE A 24 0.92 -16.56 4.04
C PHE A 24 1.83 -16.49 5.29
N LEU A 25 2.61 -17.55 5.53
CA LEU A 25 3.60 -17.56 6.59
C LEU A 25 4.66 -16.45 6.40
N PRO A 26 5.30 -15.95 7.47
CA PRO A 26 6.39 -14.99 7.35
C PRO A 26 7.48 -15.52 6.41
N LYS A 27 7.97 -14.67 5.50
CA LYS A 27 8.99 -14.98 4.48
C LYS A 27 8.54 -15.94 3.36
N ASP A 28 7.27 -16.33 3.31
CA ASP A 28 6.73 -17.12 2.21
C ASP A 28 6.67 -16.30 0.89
N ILE A 29 6.88 -16.97 -0.25
CA ILE A 29 6.84 -16.33 -1.58
C ILE A 29 5.44 -15.78 -1.91
N GLY A 30 4.38 -16.29 -1.30
CA GLY A 30 3.03 -15.76 -1.37
C GLY A 30 2.85 -14.39 -0.70
N ASN A 31 3.80 -13.97 0.14
CA ASN A 31 3.83 -12.65 0.79
C ASN A 31 4.76 -11.64 0.07
N ILE A 32 5.05 -11.84 -1.22
CA ILE A 32 5.85 -10.88 -2.00
C ILE A 32 5.23 -9.47 -1.92
N LEU A 33 6.09 -8.49 -1.64
CA LEU A 33 5.75 -7.08 -1.75
C LEU A 33 5.89 -6.64 -3.21
N CYS A 34 4.79 -6.15 -3.79
CA CYS A 34 4.83 -5.49 -5.09
C CYS A 34 4.87 -3.98 -4.90
N SER A 35 5.88 -3.35 -5.49
CA SER A 35 6.10 -1.91 -5.38
C SER A 35 5.75 -1.18 -6.68
N THR A 36 5.01 -0.09 -6.55
CA THR A 36 4.77 0.86 -7.64
C THR A 36 5.84 1.96 -7.58
N VAL A 37 6.54 2.21 -8.70
CA VAL A 37 7.63 3.19 -8.76
C VAL A 37 7.42 4.20 -9.89
N GLY A 38 7.86 5.44 -9.68
CA GLY A 38 7.91 6.49 -10.70
C GLY A 38 9.34 6.91 -10.99
N GLY A 39 9.67 7.13 -12.27
CA GLY A 39 10.99 7.56 -12.72
C GLY A 39 10.91 8.67 -13.75
N ILE A 40 11.98 9.44 -13.88
CA ILE A 40 12.11 10.47 -14.92
C ILE A 40 12.93 9.88 -16.07
N ALA A 41 12.33 9.80 -17.26
CA ALA A 41 13.05 9.38 -18.45
C ALA A 41 14.24 10.30 -18.74
N GLU A 42 15.40 9.73 -19.08
CA GLU A 42 16.61 10.47 -19.37
C GLU A 42 16.42 11.48 -20.51
N SER A 43 15.67 11.07 -21.53
CA SER A 43 15.31 11.85 -22.72
C SER A 43 14.28 12.95 -22.45
N SER A 44 13.72 13.04 -21.24
CA SER A 44 12.71 14.03 -20.90
C SER A 44 13.26 15.44 -21.08
N LYS A 45 12.61 16.23 -21.93
CA LYS A 45 12.90 17.67 -22.10
C LYS A 45 12.29 18.53 -20.97
N LYS A 46 11.57 17.91 -20.04
CA LYS A 46 10.82 18.58 -18.97
C LYS A 46 11.17 18.02 -17.59
N LYS A 47 12.46 17.74 -17.34
CA LYS A 47 12.94 17.14 -16.08
C LYS A 47 12.47 17.89 -14.83
N SER A 48 12.52 19.23 -14.83
CA SER A 48 12.04 20.03 -13.69
C SER A 48 10.57 19.78 -13.35
N VAL A 49 9.70 19.74 -14.36
CA VAL A 49 8.26 19.46 -14.18
C VAL A 49 8.03 18.01 -13.73
N ALA A 50 8.76 17.07 -14.31
CA ALA A 50 8.69 15.66 -13.91
C ALA A 50 9.13 15.47 -12.45
N THR A 51 10.18 16.16 -11.99
CA THR A 51 10.60 16.16 -10.58
C THR A 51 9.51 16.73 -9.67
N GLN A 52 8.85 17.83 -10.07
CA GLN A 52 7.74 18.38 -9.30
C GLN A 52 6.57 17.40 -9.21
N PHE A 53 6.27 16.68 -10.29
CA PHE A 53 5.24 15.64 -10.28
C PHE A 53 5.58 14.48 -9.34
N LEU A 54 6.83 13.99 -9.35
CA LEU A 54 7.25 12.96 -8.40
C LEU A 54 7.17 13.45 -6.94
N ARG A 55 7.52 14.72 -6.67
CA ARG A 55 7.34 15.32 -5.34
C ARG A 55 5.87 15.43 -4.95
N PHE A 56 5.00 15.78 -5.90
CA PHE A 56 3.56 15.80 -5.68
C PHE A 56 3.03 14.43 -5.24
N LEU A 57 3.47 13.34 -5.88
CA LEU A 57 3.07 11.98 -5.51
C LEU A 57 3.46 11.60 -4.06
N LEU A 58 4.49 12.25 -3.51
CA LEU A 58 4.97 12.05 -2.14
C LEU A 58 4.34 12.99 -1.11
N LEU A 59 3.43 13.88 -1.52
CA LEU A 59 2.76 14.76 -0.55
C LEU A 59 1.86 13.92 0.39
N PRO A 60 1.77 14.29 1.68
CA PRO A 60 0.91 13.61 2.65
C PRO A 60 -0.51 13.37 2.18
N ILE A 61 -1.13 14.38 1.55
CA ILE A 61 -2.50 14.26 1.03
C ILE A 61 -2.64 13.23 -0.08
N VAL A 62 -1.65 13.13 -0.97
CA VAL A 62 -1.64 12.17 -2.08
C VAL A 62 -1.38 10.76 -1.56
N GLN A 63 -0.44 10.61 -0.63
CA GLN A 63 -0.17 9.33 0.03
C GLN A 63 -1.36 8.85 0.87
N GLN A 64 -2.11 9.78 1.50
CA GLN A 64 -3.36 9.48 2.19
C GLN A 64 -4.44 8.98 1.23
N TYR A 65 -4.55 9.60 0.05
CA TYR A 65 -5.43 9.13 -1.02
C TYR A 65 -5.03 7.72 -1.49
N ILE A 66 -3.75 7.48 -1.77
CA ILE A 66 -3.25 6.15 -2.16
C ILE A 66 -3.61 5.08 -1.10
N ALA A 67 -3.42 5.40 0.19
CA ALA A 67 -3.75 4.49 1.28
C ALA A 67 -5.25 4.21 1.42
N THR A 68 -6.10 5.22 1.25
CA THR A 68 -7.55 5.13 1.57
C THR A 68 -8.46 4.87 0.39
N ALA A 69 -8.13 5.37 -0.80
CA ALA A 69 -8.87 5.08 -2.02
C ALA A 69 -8.35 3.78 -2.63
N LEU A 70 -7.04 3.69 -2.88
CA LEU A 70 -6.45 2.59 -3.67
C LEU A 70 -6.12 1.34 -2.84
N GLY A 71 -5.75 1.52 -1.58
CA GLY A 71 -5.50 0.39 -0.65
C GLY A 71 -4.09 -0.12 -0.69
N GLU A 72 -3.20 0.70 -1.23
CA GLU A 72 -1.78 0.46 -1.23
C GLU A 72 -1.12 0.98 0.05
N TYR A 73 0.09 0.51 0.30
CA TYR A 73 0.87 0.92 1.45
C TYR A 73 1.55 2.27 1.15
N PRO A 74 1.35 3.32 1.98
CA PRO A 74 2.05 4.57 1.81
C PRO A 74 3.53 4.41 2.14
N ILE A 75 4.39 5.17 1.47
CA ILE A 75 5.85 5.11 1.65
C ILE A 75 6.41 6.25 2.50
N ILE A 76 5.53 7.08 3.05
CA ILE A 76 5.87 8.14 4.01
C ILE A 76 5.17 7.90 5.35
N LYS A 77 5.74 8.47 6.41
CA LYS A 77 5.20 8.36 7.77
C LYS A 77 3.95 9.23 7.97
N GLY A 78 3.16 8.90 8.98
CA GLY A 78 2.01 9.72 9.41
C GLY A 78 0.73 9.53 8.59
N ILE A 79 0.68 8.54 7.71
CA ILE A 79 -0.50 8.23 6.89
C ILE A 79 -1.37 7.18 7.59
N ILE A 80 -2.67 7.42 7.60
CA ILE A 80 -3.65 6.48 8.16
C ILE A 80 -3.84 5.34 7.16
N THR A 81 -3.55 4.11 7.60
CA THR A 81 -3.65 2.90 6.76
C THR A 81 -4.77 1.95 7.16
N ASN A 82 -5.40 2.18 8.32
CA ASN A 82 -6.54 1.38 8.76
C ASN A 82 -7.75 1.74 7.90
N ARG A 83 -8.40 0.73 7.34
CA ARG A 83 -9.59 0.92 6.52
C ARG A 83 -10.78 0.22 7.16
N LYS A 84 -11.94 0.86 7.17
CA LYS A 84 -13.19 0.24 7.62
C LYS A 84 -14.08 -0.05 6.42
N PHE A 85 -14.52 -1.29 6.27
CA PHE A 85 -15.61 -1.68 5.37
C PHE A 85 -16.66 -2.43 6.17
N ASN A 86 -17.93 -2.00 6.13
CA ASN A 86 -19.08 -2.65 6.80
C ASN A 86 -18.72 -3.19 8.20
N ASP A 87 -18.29 -2.27 9.06
CA ASP A 87 -17.89 -2.53 10.46
C ASP A 87 -16.62 -3.38 10.68
N GLN A 88 -16.01 -3.91 9.62
CA GLN A 88 -14.73 -4.62 9.67
C GLN A 88 -13.56 -3.65 9.46
N THR A 89 -12.61 -3.63 10.40
CA THR A 89 -11.37 -2.85 10.26
C THR A 89 -10.28 -3.72 9.66
N TYR A 90 -9.84 -3.37 8.46
CA TYR A 90 -8.68 -3.94 7.79
C TYR A 90 -7.46 -3.10 8.18
N THR A 91 -6.64 -3.66 9.06
CA THR A 91 -5.39 -3.04 9.50
C THR A 91 -4.25 -3.49 8.60
N ASN A 92 -3.60 -2.56 7.88
CA ASN A 92 -2.37 -2.89 7.14
C ASN A 92 -1.13 -3.05 8.06
N ARG A 93 -1.31 -2.83 9.37
CA ARG A 93 -0.24 -2.69 10.36
C ARG A 93 0.58 -3.96 10.59
N GLU A 94 -0.02 -5.14 10.45
CA GLU A 94 0.67 -6.40 10.76
C GLU A 94 1.78 -6.71 9.75
N SER A 95 1.63 -6.32 8.48
CA SER A 95 2.64 -6.58 7.45
C SER A 95 3.97 -5.86 7.71
N PHE A 96 3.92 -4.62 8.23
CA PHE A 96 5.13 -3.85 8.51
C PHE A 96 5.89 -4.34 9.76
N GLU A 97 5.17 -4.74 10.81
CA GLU A 97 5.80 -5.32 12.00
C GLU A 97 6.31 -6.75 11.74
N LEU A 98 5.63 -7.52 10.90
CA LEU A 98 6.11 -8.82 10.39
C LEU A 98 7.38 -8.68 9.53
N ILE A 99 7.49 -7.65 8.69
CA ILE A 99 8.71 -7.36 7.92
C ILE A 99 9.85 -6.94 8.85
N LYS A 100 9.60 -6.09 9.85
CA LYS A 100 10.63 -5.69 10.83
C LYS A 100 11.16 -6.87 11.65
N THR A 101 10.28 -7.74 12.14
CA THR A 101 10.69 -8.95 12.87
C THR A 101 11.36 -9.99 11.96
N ALA A 102 10.96 -10.08 10.68
CA ALA A 102 11.64 -10.93 9.70
C ALA A 102 13.06 -10.44 9.34
N GLN A 103 13.29 -9.12 9.37
CA GLN A 103 14.58 -8.48 9.10
C GLN A 103 15.52 -8.46 10.32
N ASN A 104 14.98 -8.48 11.54
CA ASN A 104 15.73 -8.59 12.79
C ASN A 104 15.12 -9.66 13.69
N PRO A 105 15.45 -10.95 13.50
CA PRO A 105 14.98 -11.99 14.40
C PRO A 105 15.55 -11.76 15.82
N PRO A 106 14.78 -12.05 16.88
CA PRO A 106 15.33 -12.08 18.24
C PRO A 106 16.52 -13.05 18.28
N LYS A 107 17.59 -12.62 18.96
CA LYS A 107 18.82 -13.40 19.14
C LYS A 107 18.56 -14.71 19.87
#